data_AF-A0A816BMA8-F1
#
_entry.id   AF-A0A816BMA8-F1
#
_cell.length_a   1.000
_cell.length_b   1.000
_cell.length_c   1.000
_cell.angle_alpha   90.00
_cell.angle_beta   90.00
_cell.angle_gamma   90.00
#
_symmetry.space_group_name_H-M   'P 1'
#
loop_
_entity.id
_entity.type
_entity.pdbx_description
1 polymer ?
#
loop_
_entity_poly.entity_id
_entity_poly.type
_entity_poly.pdbx_seq_one_letter_code
_entity_poly.pdbx_strand_id
1 'polypeptide(L)'
;MEDKDYVDGNYGPLFIRMGWLASGTYSQNDSTGGSNGGCIRFEPQSTWPVNNGLDIARDRLESVYRDYPGLTYADLYTLAAAVAVEKMGGPTIKWRQGRVDFKNGKDSPP
;
A
#
# COMPACT_ATOMS: atom_id res chain seq x y z
N MET A 1 10.78 -2.92 -9.89
CA MET A 1 11.14 -2.03 -8.77
C MET A 1 12.23 -1.06 -9.20
N GLU A 2 13.21 -1.54 -9.96
CA GLU A 2 14.22 -0.68 -10.59
C GLU A 2 13.62 0.09 -11.78
N ASP A 3 13.90 1.37 -11.85
CA ASP A 3 13.53 2.29 -12.92
C ASP A 3 14.50 3.47 -12.91
N LYS A 4 15.41 3.52 -13.90
CA LYS A 4 16.49 4.51 -13.97
C LYS A 4 15.99 5.94 -14.14
N ASP A 5 14.75 6.13 -14.57
CA ASP A 5 14.14 7.43 -14.79
C ASP A 5 13.39 7.94 -13.55
N TYR A 6 13.28 7.11 -12.50
CA TYR A 6 12.73 7.51 -11.21
C TYR A 6 13.84 8.01 -10.28
N VAL A 7 13.50 8.96 -9.39
CA VAL A 7 14.41 9.77 -8.53
C VAL A 7 15.71 9.06 -8.14
N ASP A 8 15.61 7.90 -7.51
CA ASP A 8 16.76 7.14 -7.00
C ASP A 8 16.98 5.79 -7.72
N GLY A 9 16.38 5.61 -8.89
CA GLY A 9 16.46 4.35 -9.65
C GLY A 9 15.56 3.23 -9.12
N ASN A 10 14.82 3.43 -8.02
CA ASN A 10 14.12 2.37 -7.30
C ASN A 10 12.84 2.85 -6.59
N TYR A 11 11.71 2.15 -6.80
CA TYR A 11 10.43 2.41 -6.13
C TYR A 11 10.32 1.81 -4.72
N GLY A 12 11.30 1.05 -4.26
CA GLY A 12 11.30 0.37 -2.96
C GLY A 12 10.94 1.29 -1.78
N PRO A 13 11.60 2.45 -1.61
CA PRO A 13 11.25 3.40 -0.54
C PRO A 13 9.80 3.89 -0.62
N LEU A 14 9.28 4.09 -1.84
CA LEU A 14 7.90 4.52 -2.07
C LEU A 14 6.90 3.42 -1.69
N PHE A 15 7.19 2.15 -2.01
CA PHE A 15 6.33 1.02 -1.62
C PHE A 15 6.34 0.80 -0.11
N ILE A 16 7.48 0.98 0.56
CA ILE A 16 7.55 0.94 2.02
C ILE A 16 6.67 2.04 2.63
N ARG A 17 6.79 3.29 2.13
CA ARG A 17 5.94 4.41 2.56
C ARG A 17 4.46 4.10 2.33
N MET A 18 4.10 3.53 1.19
CA MET A 18 2.72 3.13 0.90
C MET A 18 2.18 2.12 1.91
N GLY A 19 2.90 1.04 2.18
CA GLY A 19 2.46 0.02 3.14
C GLY A 19 2.37 0.56 4.58
N TRP A 20 3.30 1.44 4.95
CA TRP A 20 3.24 2.17 6.23
C TRP A 20 1.99 3.03 6.31
N LEU A 21 1.76 3.93 5.35
CA LEU A 21 0.62 4.85 5.39
C LEU A 21 -0.73 4.12 5.26
N ALA A 22 -0.78 3.03 4.49
CA ALA A 22 -1.97 2.18 4.43
C ALA A 22 -2.31 1.59 5.81
N SER A 23 -1.31 1.25 6.61
CA SER A 23 -1.51 0.64 7.94
C SER A 23 -1.61 1.68 9.07
N GLY A 24 -1.01 2.85 8.90
CA GLY A 24 -0.82 3.88 9.93
C GLY A 24 -2.09 4.64 10.32
N THR A 25 -3.22 4.37 9.67
CA THR A 25 -4.52 4.94 10.02
C THR A 25 -5.25 4.16 11.11
N TYR A 26 -4.71 3.01 11.55
CA TYR A 26 -5.33 2.18 12.56
C TYR A 26 -5.45 2.89 13.91
N SER A 27 -6.64 2.84 14.50
CA SER A 27 -6.93 3.35 15.84
C SER A 27 -7.32 2.19 16.76
N GLN A 28 -6.59 2.01 17.86
CA GLN A 28 -6.89 0.97 18.84
C GLN A 28 -8.19 1.24 19.61
N ASN A 29 -8.57 2.51 19.76
CA ASN A 29 -9.72 2.92 20.57
C ASN A 29 -11.05 2.52 19.93
N ASP A 30 -11.13 2.59 18.60
CA ASP A 30 -12.35 2.33 17.83
C ASP A 30 -12.22 1.11 16.91
N SER A 31 -11.03 0.50 16.83
CA SER A 31 -10.73 -0.64 15.94
C SER A 31 -11.00 -0.36 14.46
N THR A 32 -10.89 0.90 14.04
CA THR A 32 -11.06 1.36 12.67
C THR A 32 -9.72 1.66 11.99
N GLY A 33 -9.76 1.86 10.68
CA GLY A 33 -8.57 2.12 9.87
C GLY A 33 -7.66 0.91 9.68
N GLY A 34 -6.41 1.20 9.34
CA GLY A 34 -5.42 0.20 8.99
C GLY A 34 -5.49 -0.23 7.53
N SER A 35 -4.69 -1.26 7.19
CA SER A 35 -4.46 -1.66 5.80
C SER A 35 -5.55 -2.54 5.19
N ASN A 36 -6.51 -3.02 5.99
CA ASN A 36 -7.64 -3.75 5.45
C ASN A 36 -8.55 -2.79 4.66
N GLY A 37 -9.21 -3.29 3.61
CA GLY A 37 -10.03 -2.47 2.72
C GLY A 37 -9.25 -1.75 1.62
N GLY A 38 -7.96 -1.49 1.85
CA GLY A 38 -7.09 -0.77 0.91
C GLY A 38 -7.56 0.67 0.65
N CYS A 39 -8.12 1.32 1.67
CA CYS A 39 -8.79 2.62 1.61
C CYS A 39 -7.92 3.76 1.10
N ILE A 40 -6.59 3.63 1.17
CA ILE A 40 -5.63 4.65 0.70
C ILE A 40 -5.75 4.97 -0.81
N ARG A 41 -6.55 4.20 -1.55
CA ARG A 41 -6.89 4.44 -2.97
C ARG A 41 -8.20 5.22 -3.19
N PHE A 42 -8.98 5.44 -2.13
CA PHE A 42 -10.28 6.10 -2.20
C PHE A 42 -10.29 7.40 -1.42
N GLU A 43 -11.15 8.35 -1.83
CA GLU A 43 -11.46 9.50 -1.01
C GLU A 43 -12.20 9.08 0.27
N PRO A 44 -11.93 9.75 1.41
CA PRO A 44 -11.06 10.93 1.55
C PRO A 44 -9.56 10.63 1.67
N GLN A 45 -9.17 9.38 1.97
CA GLN A 45 -7.77 9.06 2.28
C GLN A 45 -6.80 9.32 1.13
N SER A 46 -7.20 9.06 -0.11
CA SER A 46 -6.33 9.26 -1.27
C SER A 46 -5.90 10.72 -1.47
N THR A 47 -6.65 11.68 -0.92
CA THR A 47 -6.41 13.12 -1.05
C THR A 47 -5.78 13.73 0.21
N TRP A 48 -5.50 12.94 1.25
CA TRP A 48 -4.84 13.47 2.44
C TRP A 48 -3.41 13.95 2.10
N PRO A 49 -2.97 15.11 2.63
CA PRO A 49 -1.64 15.65 2.32
C PRO A 49 -0.48 14.67 2.59
N VAL A 50 -0.62 13.84 3.64
CA VAL A 50 0.36 12.80 3.99
C VAL A 50 0.49 11.69 2.95
N ASN A 51 -0.51 11.51 2.09
CA ASN A 51 -0.58 10.48 1.05
C ASN A 51 -0.20 11.00 -0.34
N ASN A 52 0.24 12.25 -0.46
CA ASN A 52 0.70 12.81 -1.73
C ASN A 52 1.83 11.97 -2.35
N GLY A 53 1.78 11.77 -3.66
CA GLY A 53 2.73 10.98 -4.45
C GLY A 53 2.50 9.46 -4.41
N LEU A 54 1.51 8.97 -3.68
CA LEU A 54 1.19 7.53 -3.68
C LEU A 54 0.45 7.07 -4.94
N ASP A 55 -0.06 7.98 -5.76
CA ASP A 55 -0.55 7.72 -7.12
C ASP A 55 0.51 7.02 -7.97
N ILE A 56 1.75 7.49 -7.92
CA ILE A 56 2.88 6.86 -8.62
C ILE A 56 3.01 5.39 -8.21
N ALA A 57 2.96 5.07 -6.91
CA ALA A 57 3.05 3.69 -6.47
C ALA A 57 1.83 2.85 -6.85
N ARG A 58 0.63 3.42 -6.84
CA ARG A 58 -0.59 2.72 -7.28
C ARG A 58 -0.48 2.35 -8.76
N ASP A 59 -0.06 3.30 -9.59
CA ASP A 59 0.10 3.09 -11.03
C ASP A 59 1.13 2.01 -11.33
N ARG A 60 2.23 1.94 -10.57
CA ARG A 60 3.26 0.88 -10.73
C ARG A 60 2.79 -0.49 -10.26
N LEU A 61 1.93 -0.54 -9.24
CA LEU A 61 1.40 -1.80 -8.72
C LEU A 61 0.18 -2.29 -9.51
N GLU A 62 -0.45 -1.43 -10.30
CA GLU A 62 -1.64 -1.76 -11.09
C GLU A 62 -1.41 -2.91 -12.09
N SER A 63 -0.24 -2.97 -12.75
CA SER A 63 0.07 -4.11 -13.63
C SER A 63 0.15 -5.42 -12.85
N VAL A 64 0.74 -5.39 -11.65
CA VAL A 64 0.82 -6.56 -10.76
C VAL A 64 -0.57 -6.96 -10.32
N TYR A 65 -1.45 -6.02 -9.99
CA TYR A 65 -2.83 -6.35 -9.66
C TYR A 65 -3.54 -7.11 -10.78
N ARG A 66 -3.40 -6.63 -12.04
CA ARG A 66 -4.04 -7.24 -13.21
C ARG A 66 -3.55 -8.65 -13.53
N ASP A 67 -2.28 -8.93 -13.27
CA ASP A 67 -1.67 -10.23 -13.59
C ASP A 67 -2.07 -11.35 -12.60
N TYR A 68 -2.64 -11.01 -11.43
CA TYR A 68 -2.92 -11.98 -10.37
C TYR A 68 -4.40 -11.96 -9.92
N PRO A 69 -5.27 -12.74 -10.61
CA PRO A 69 -6.67 -12.89 -10.20
C PRO A 69 -6.81 -13.38 -8.76
N GLY A 70 -7.62 -12.68 -7.96
CA GLY A 70 -7.85 -13.00 -6.55
C GLY A 70 -6.94 -12.26 -5.57
N LEU A 71 -5.94 -11.51 -6.06
CA LEU A 71 -5.19 -10.56 -5.25
C LEU A 71 -6.07 -9.35 -4.90
N THR A 72 -6.00 -8.87 -3.66
CA THR A 72 -6.66 -7.62 -3.24
C THR A 72 -5.65 -6.47 -3.25
N TYR A 73 -6.09 -5.24 -3.49
CA TYR A 73 -5.22 -4.07 -3.35
C TYR A 73 -4.71 -3.92 -1.91
N ALA A 74 -5.56 -4.24 -0.94
CA ALA A 74 -5.20 -4.24 0.48
C ALA A 74 -4.00 -5.17 0.76
N ASP A 75 -4.00 -6.38 0.22
CA ASP A 75 -2.84 -7.27 0.33
C ASP A 75 -1.67 -6.79 -0.52
N LEU A 76 -1.90 -6.37 -1.77
CA LEU A 76 -0.86 -5.89 -2.68
C LEU A 76 -0.01 -4.76 -2.09
N TYR A 77 -0.64 -3.74 -1.49
CA TYR A 77 0.10 -2.59 -0.93
C TYR A 77 0.99 -3.00 0.25
N THR A 78 0.52 -3.91 1.11
CA THR A 78 1.31 -4.38 2.25
C THR A 78 2.37 -5.40 1.84
N LEU A 79 2.08 -6.24 0.84
CA LEU A 79 3.02 -7.19 0.28
C LEU A 79 4.16 -6.46 -0.45
N ALA A 80 3.84 -5.45 -1.26
CA ALA A 80 4.82 -4.64 -1.95
C ALA A 80 5.81 -3.99 -0.97
N ALA A 81 5.32 -3.49 0.18
CA ALA A 81 6.17 -2.96 1.24
C ALA A 81 7.08 -4.03 1.86
N ALA A 82 6.54 -5.21 2.18
CA ALA A 82 7.33 -6.31 2.74
C ALA A 82 8.45 -6.77 1.79
N VAL A 83 8.11 -6.98 0.51
CA VAL A 83 9.07 -7.35 -0.53
C VAL A 83 10.09 -6.24 -0.76
N ALA A 84 9.68 -4.97 -0.72
CA ALA A 84 10.60 -3.85 -0.88
C ALA A 84 11.66 -3.81 0.23
N VAL A 85 11.28 -4.06 1.49
CA VAL A 85 12.26 -4.16 2.60
C VAL A 85 13.29 -5.26 2.31
N GLU A 86 12.83 -6.46 1.92
CA GLU A 86 13.71 -7.59 1.61
C GLU A 86 14.65 -7.30 0.43
N LYS A 87 14.11 -6.74 -0.66
CA LYS A 87 14.88 -6.42 -1.87
C LYS A 87 15.91 -5.31 -1.66
N MET A 88 15.71 -4.47 -0.66
CA MET A 88 16.66 -3.42 -0.27
C MET A 88 17.68 -3.89 0.78
N GLY A 89 17.80 -5.20 0.99
CA GLY A 89 18.77 -5.78 1.93
C GLY A 89 18.31 -5.80 3.39
N GLY A 90 17.03 -5.49 3.64
CA GLY A 90 16.41 -5.65 4.94
C GLY A 90 16.10 -7.12 5.28
N PRO A 91 15.57 -7.38 6.49
CA PRO A 91 15.21 -8.73 6.91
C PRO A 91 14.00 -9.27 6.16
N THR A 92 13.88 -10.60 6.11
CA THR A 92 12.66 -11.27 5.66
C THR A 92 11.49 -10.94 6.60
N ILE A 93 10.41 -10.40 6.05
CA ILE A 93 9.21 -10.04 6.80
C ILE A 93 8.20 -11.16 6.64
N LYS A 94 7.80 -11.78 7.76
CA LYS A 94 6.70 -12.75 7.75
C LYS A 94 5.39 -12.04 7.40
N TRP A 95 5.00 -12.12 6.14
CA TRP A 95 3.77 -11.55 5.62
C TRP A 95 2.67 -12.61 5.50
N ARG A 96 1.41 -12.19 5.68
CA ARG A 96 0.22 -13.04 5.55
C ARG A 96 -0.85 -12.33 4.74
N GLN A 97 -1.40 -13.06 3.76
CA GLN A 97 -2.55 -12.66 2.97
C GLN A 97 -3.86 -12.73 3.76
N GLY A 98 -4.94 -12.18 3.19
CA GLY A 98 -6.29 -12.28 3.71
C GLY A 98 -6.95 -10.93 3.98
N ARG A 99 -6.33 -9.81 3.60
CA ARG A 99 -7.02 -8.52 3.60
C ARG A 99 -8.03 -8.49 2.47
N VAL A 100 -9.16 -7.88 2.73
CA VAL A 100 -10.24 -7.73 1.75
C VAL A 100 -10.25 -6.32 1.18
N ASP A 101 -10.71 -6.17 -0.05
CA ASP A 101 -10.93 -4.86 -0.64
C ASP A 101 -12.29 -4.30 -0.26
N PHE A 102 -12.32 -3.02 0.10
CA PHE A 102 -13.56 -2.28 0.20
C PHE A 102 -13.98 -1.75 -1.17
N LYS A 103 -15.28 -1.45 -1.29
CA LYS A 103 -15.87 -0.95 -2.54
C LYS A 103 -15.71 0.56 -2.70
N ASN A 104 -15.43 1.28 -1.62
CA ASN A 104 -15.27 2.74 -1.55
C ASN A 104 -14.59 3.13 -0.23
N GLY A 105 -14.32 4.42 -0.03
CA GLY A 105 -13.68 4.96 1.17
C GLY A 105 -14.62 5.33 2.32
N LYS A 106 -15.85 4.80 2.38
CA LYS A 106 -16.77 5.08 3.50
C LYS A 106 -16.24 4.61 4.85
N ASP A 107 -15.43 3.56 4.83
CA ASP A 107 -14.79 2.98 6.01
C ASP A 107 -13.37 3.57 6.23
N SER A 108 -13.00 4.63 5.51
CA SER A 108 -11.82 5.42 5.85
C SER A 108 -12.05 6.07 7.22
N PRO A 109 -11.11 5.93 8.19
CA PRO A 109 -11.11 6.76 9.38
C PRO A 109 -11.16 8.25 9.03
N PRO A 110 -11.75 9.06 9.92
CA PRO A 110 -11.90 10.50 9.76
C PRO A 110 -10.56 11.23 9.61
#